data_AF-A0A7R8RY79-F1
#
_entry.id   AF-A0A7R8RY79-F1
#
_cell.length_a   1.000
_cell.length_b   1.000
_cell.length_c   1.000
_cell.angle_alpha   90.00
_cell.angle_beta   90.00
_cell.angle_gamma   90.00
#
_symmetry.space_group_name_H-M   'P 1'
#
loop_
_entity.id
_entity.type
_entity.pdbx_description
1 polymer ?
#
loop_
_entity_poly.entity_id
_entity_poly.type
_entity_poly.pdbx_seq_one_letter_code
_entity_poly.pdbx_strand_id
1 'polypeptide(L)'
;MTKRSHARSRRAAATALGLSLLLALAGCGDDTTTDGKASIPEGWSTLDTDSLSVGYPKDQGYAEQPAAERSRSNAAVALKVEDGIRTGMVSVQLNFATGVSDAAEAAAAAGAGIGLGSTRKATEDVRLAGPSTARDARRIDYDFTADGKEDTPTRGTPMTGVLVAGVDSGGVPFVVRLNAVKGAVDGEDLDAFVGTITVK
;
A
#
# COMPACT_ATOMS: atom_id res chain seq x y z
N MET A 1 -44.33 38.92 40.47
CA MET A 1 -44.41 39.54 39.12
C MET A 1 -43.69 40.88 39.13
N THR A 2 -42.85 41.09 38.10
CA THR A 2 -42.36 42.38 37.53
C THR A 2 -41.46 43.35 38.33
N LYS A 3 -40.15 43.19 38.05
CA LYS A 3 -39.14 44.16 37.55
C LYS A 3 -39.07 45.59 38.11
N ARG A 4 -37.83 45.99 38.43
CA ARG A 4 -37.11 47.26 38.13
C ARG A 4 -35.95 47.35 39.13
N SER A 5 -34.76 47.91 38.91
CA SER A 5 -33.98 48.42 37.78
C SER A 5 -32.64 48.77 38.42
N HIS A 6 -31.51 48.31 37.89
CA HIS A 6 -30.20 48.88 38.27
C HIS A 6 -29.56 49.49 37.03
N ALA A 7 -29.48 50.82 37.06
CA ALA A 7 -28.81 51.65 36.09
C ALA A 7 -27.66 52.38 36.77
N ARG A 8 -26.60 52.61 35.98
CA ARG A 8 -25.50 53.59 36.16
C ARG A 8 -24.45 53.24 37.23
N SER A 9 -23.16 53.48 37.07
CA SER A 9 -22.34 54.04 35.99
C SER A 9 -20.85 53.91 36.38
N ARG A 10 -20.02 53.53 35.39
CA ARG A 10 -18.67 54.04 35.04
C ARG A 10 -17.61 54.33 36.12
N ARG A 11 -16.45 53.67 35.96
CA ARG A 11 -15.06 54.21 35.85
C ARG A 11 -14.13 53.00 35.60
N ALA A 12 -13.68 52.72 34.38
CA ALA A 12 -12.51 53.29 33.70
C ALA A 12 -11.21 53.21 34.52
N ALA A 13 -10.36 52.22 34.21
CA ALA A 13 -8.91 52.37 34.15
C ALA A 13 -8.33 51.17 33.37
N ALA A 14 -7.86 51.45 32.17
CA ALA A 14 -7.08 50.54 31.36
C ALA A 14 -5.63 50.52 31.87
N THR A 15 -5.08 49.32 32.05
CA THR A 15 -3.65 49.05 31.95
C THR A 15 -3.49 47.76 31.17
N ALA A 16 -3.34 47.93 29.86
CA ALA A 16 -2.70 46.95 28.99
C ALA A 16 -1.20 46.95 29.26
N LEU A 17 -0.58 45.77 29.27
CA LEU A 17 0.73 45.43 28.68
C LEU A 17 1.25 44.14 29.30
N GLY A 18 1.58 43.16 28.45
CA GLY A 18 2.27 41.94 28.85
C GLY A 18 1.67 40.64 28.33
N LEU A 19 1.15 40.63 27.10
CA LEU A 19 0.82 39.39 26.38
C LEU A 19 2.14 38.78 25.89
N SER A 20 2.76 37.92 26.72
CA SER A 20 3.89 37.10 26.29
C SER A 20 3.39 36.00 25.36
N LEU A 21 3.39 36.31 24.07
CA LEU A 21 3.42 35.35 22.97
C LEU A 21 4.56 34.35 23.22
N LEU A 22 4.22 33.10 23.46
CA LEU A 22 4.97 31.97 22.93
C LEU A 22 3.95 31.07 22.23
N LEU A 23 3.62 31.49 21.00
CA LEU A 23 2.97 30.66 20.01
C LEU A 23 3.86 29.47 19.67
N ALA A 24 3.22 28.30 19.67
CA ALA A 24 3.30 27.25 18.65
C ALA A 24 4.69 26.91 18.06
N LEU A 25 5.25 25.79 18.54
CA LEU A 25 5.92 24.80 17.68
C LEU A 25 5.28 23.40 17.84
N ALA A 26 3.98 23.34 18.08
CA ALA A 26 3.22 22.16 17.68
C ALA A 26 3.16 22.21 16.14
N GLY A 27 3.95 21.34 15.51
CA GLY A 27 4.10 21.22 14.05
C GLY A 27 2.74 21.14 13.37
N CYS A 28 2.32 22.29 12.88
CA CYS A 28 1.14 22.52 12.07
C CYS A 28 1.60 22.36 10.63
N GLY A 29 1.05 21.37 9.93
CA GLY A 29 1.03 21.23 8.48
C GLY A 29 2.29 21.66 7.74
N ASP A 30 3.16 20.69 7.47
CA ASP A 30 3.79 20.66 6.17
C ASP A 30 3.20 19.45 5.44
N ASP A 31 2.23 19.76 4.59
CA ASP A 31 1.87 18.97 3.42
C ASP A 31 3.07 19.07 2.45
N THR A 32 4.24 18.64 2.93
CA THR A 32 5.43 18.42 2.11
C THR A 32 5.10 17.22 1.25
N THR A 33 4.56 17.53 0.07
CA THR A 33 4.78 16.81 -1.18
C THR A 33 6.27 16.52 -1.31
N THR A 34 6.72 15.52 -0.56
CA THR A 34 8.00 14.90 -0.77
C THR A 34 7.68 13.76 -1.71
N ASP A 35 8.32 13.76 -2.86
CA ASP A 35 8.54 12.56 -3.66
C ASP A 35 9.36 11.57 -2.81
N GLY A 36 8.76 11.11 -1.72
CA GLY A 36 9.41 10.46 -0.59
C GLY A 36 9.28 8.96 -0.70
N LYS A 37 10.25 8.25 -0.15
CA LYS A 37 10.21 6.78 -0.04
C LYS A 37 9.17 6.37 1.00
N ALA A 38 8.46 5.29 0.72
CA ALA A 38 7.64 4.61 1.69
C ALA A 38 8.48 4.15 2.89
N SER A 39 7.86 4.13 4.08
CA SER A 39 8.46 3.52 5.26
C SER A 39 8.34 2.00 5.15
N ILE A 40 9.43 1.29 5.44
CA ILE A 40 9.45 -0.17 5.51
C ILE A 40 9.28 -0.56 6.98
N PRO A 41 8.27 -1.39 7.33
CA PRO A 41 8.10 -1.85 8.71
C PRO A 41 9.33 -2.60 9.23
N GLU A 42 9.49 -2.63 10.56
CA GLU A 42 10.56 -3.44 11.18
C GLU A 42 10.39 -4.92 10.81
N GLY A 43 11.52 -5.60 10.55
CA GLY A 43 11.54 -7.00 10.12
C GLY A 43 11.13 -7.24 8.67
N TRP A 44 10.84 -6.17 7.91
CA TRP A 44 10.60 -6.24 6.47
C TRP A 44 11.87 -5.92 5.68
N SER A 45 11.94 -6.44 4.46
CA SER A 45 12.96 -6.14 3.47
C SER A 45 12.29 -5.60 2.21
N THR A 46 13.06 -5.24 1.19
CA THR A 46 12.55 -4.58 -0.01
C THR A 46 12.91 -5.35 -1.27
N LEU A 47 11.95 -5.49 -2.18
CA LEU A 47 12.18 -5.81 -3.59
C LEU A 47 12.33 -4.50 -4.36
N ASP A 48 13.44 -4.33 -5.07
CA ASP A 48 13.69 -3.14 -5.89
C ASP A 48 13.66 -3.50 -7.38
N THR A 49 13.03 -2.63 -8.18
CA THR A 49 12.94 -2.73 -9.64
C THR A 49 13.19 -1.35 -10.26
N ASP A 50 13.27 -1.28 -11.59
CA ASP A 50 13.44 0.00 -12.28
C ASP A 50 12.24 0.95 -12.09
N SER A 51 11.02 0.42 -11.94
CA SER A 51 9.77 1.20 -11.85
C SER A 51 9.28 1.45 -10.42
N LEU A 52 9.60 0.56 -9.47
CA LEU A 52 9.12 0.67 -8.09
C LEU A 52 9.98 -0.13 -7.11
N SER A 53 9.81 0.18 -5.83
CA SER A 53 10.23 -0.67 -4.72
C SER A 53 9.02 -1.08 -3.88
N VAL A 54 9.03 -2.28 -3.31
CA VAL A 54 7.98 -2.77 -2.42
C VAL A 54 8.55 -3.61 -1.26
N GLY A 55 7.96 -3.49 -0.08
CA GLY A 55 8.32 -4.27 1.09
C GLY A 55 7.81 -5.71 1.06
N TYR A 56 8.52 -6.61 1.75
CA TYR A 56 8.06 -7.95 2.07
C TYR A 56 8.46 -8.35 3.50
N PRO A 57 7.64 -9.14 4.21
CA PRO A 57 7.86 -9.47 5.63
C PRO A 57 8.93 -10.56 5.79
N LYS A 58 10.20 -10.16 5.70
CA LYS A 58 11.37 -11.06 5.74
C LYS A 58 11.42 -11.91 7.02
N ASP A 59 11.16 -11.31 8.16
CA ASP A 59 11.19 -12.00 9.46
C ASP A 59 10.06 -13.02 9.62
N GLN A 60 9.05 -12.98 8.75
CA GLN A 60 7.99 -14.01 8.66
C GLN A 60 8.34 -15.17 7.72
N GLY A 61 9.61 -15.25 7.28
CA GLY A 61 10.13 -16.33 6.44
C GLY A 61 10.04 -16.08 4.94
N TYR A 62 9.75 -14.84 4.51
CA TYR A 62 9.85 -14.47 3.10
C TYR A 62 11.31 -14.21 2.72
N ALA A 63 11.72 -14.71 1.56
CA ALA A 63 13.04 -14.48 1.00
C ALA A 63 12.95 -14.08 -0.46
N GLU A 64 13.75 -13.10 -0.87
CA GLU A 64 13.87 -12.71 -2.28
C GLU A 64 14.38 -13.88 -3.13
N GLN A 65 13.69 -14.14 -4.24
CA GLN A 65 14.09 -15.16 -5.20
C GLN A 65 15.22 -14.63 -6.10
N PRO A 66 16.30 -15.39 -6.36
CA PRO A 66 17.34 -14.97 -7.30
C PRO A 66 16.80 -14.70 -8.71
N ALA A 67 17.33 -13.70 -9.40
CA ALA A 67 16.86 -13.31 -10.73
C ALA A 67 16.84 -14.46 -11.76
N ALA A 68 17.81 -15.38 -11.68
CA ALA A 68 17.90 -16.54 -12.58
C ALA A 68 16.79 -17.58 -12.39
N GLU A 69 16.10 -17.57 -11.24
CA GLU A 69 15.05 -18.53 -10.89
C GLU A 69 13.64 -17.94 -11.06
N ARG A 70 13.53 -16.63 -11.30
CA ARG A 70 12.25 -15.95 -11.50
C ARG A 70 11.62 -16.36 -12.83
N SER A 71 10.29 -16.41 -12.87
CA SER A 71 9.55 -16.42 -14.14
C SER A 71 9.90 -15.17 -14.96
N ARG A 72 9.94 -15.32 -16.29
CA ARG A 72 10.22 -14.21 -17.22
C ARG A 72 9.26 -13.03 -17.09
N SER A 73 8.07 -13.27 -16.55
CA SER A 73 7.05 -12.23 -16.33
C SER A 73 7.26 -11.42 -15.05
N ASN A 74 8.11 -11.88 -14.13
CA ASN A 74 8.32 -11.22 -12.84
C ASN A 74 9.63 -10.43 -12.84
N ALA A 75 9.54 -9.14 -12.56
CA ALA A 75 10.71 -8.29 -12.34
C ALA A 75 11.37 -8.58 -10.99
N ALA A 76 10.56 -8.80 -9.95
CA ALA A 76 11.03 -9.15 -8.61
C ALA A 76 10.04 -10.08 -7.90
N VAL A 77 10.56 -10.96 -7.04
CA VAL A 77 9.76 -11.95 -6.29
C VAL A 77 10.38 -12.17 -4.91
N ALA A 78 9.55 -12.24 -3.88
CA ALA A 78 9.89 -12.82 -2.59
C ALA A 78 8.93 -13.97 -2.28
N LEU A 79 9.46 -15.10 -1.81
CA LEU A 79 8.70 -16.31 -1.53
C LEU A 79 8.78 -16.67 -0.06
N LYS A 80 7.67 -17.13 0.50
CA LYS A 80 7.64 -17.88 1.75
C LYS A 80 7.45 -19.36 1.42
N VAL A 81 8.41 -20.19 1.82
CA VAL A 81 8.42 -21.63 1.54
C VAL A 81 8.52 -22.38 2.86
N GLU A 82 7.57 -23.26 3.11
CA GLU A 82 7.46 -24.11 4.31
C GLU A 82 7.39 -25.57 3.85
N ASP A 83 8.32 -26.40 4.30
CA ASP A 83 8.40 -27.83 3.91
C ASP A 83 8.39 -28.06 2.39
N GLY A 84 9.03 -27.16 1.64
CA GLY A 84 9.08 -27.20 0.17
C GLY A 84 7.82 -26.66 -0.52
N ILE A 85 6.82 -26.21 0.24
CA ILE A 85 5.57 -25.63 -0.27
C ILE A 85 5.61 -24.11 -0.21
N ARG A 86 5.35 -23.44 -1.33
CA ARG A 86 5.20 -21.98 -1.42
C ARG A 86 3.88 -21.54 -0.79
N THR A 87 3.92 -21.18 0.49
CA THR A 87 2.75 -20.71 1.25
C THR A 87 2.51 -19.21 1.13
N GLY A 88 3.49 -18.47 0.61
CA GLY A 88 3.36 -17.04 0.33
C GLY A 88 4.23 -16.56 -0.84
N MET A 89 3.78 -15.50 -1.51
CA MET A 89 4.50 -14.85 -2.59
C MET A 89 4.17 -13.37 -2.65
N VAL A 90 5.22 -12.53 -2.65
CA VAL A 90 5.17 -11.15 -3.12
C VAL A 90 5.81 -11.11 -4.50
N SER A 91 5.13 -10.57 -5.51
CA SER A 91 5.64 -10.50 -6.89
C SER A 91 5.38 -9.15 -7.53
N VAL A 92 6.35 -8.64 -8.28
CA VAL A 92 6.27 -7.43 -9.10
C VAL A 92 6.33 -7.84 -10.57
N GLN A 93 5.37 -7.38 -11.37
CA GLN A 93 5.39 -7.48 -12.82
C GLN A 93 5.36 -6.07 -13.41
N LEU A 94 6.21 -5.84 -14.40
CA LEU A 94 6.31 -4.58 -15.13
C LEU A 94 5.90 -4.83 -16.58
N ASN A 95 5.36 -3.78 -17.22
CA ASN A 95 4.90 -3.83 -18.60
C ASN A 95 3.99 -5.05 -18.88
N PHE A 96 3.14 -5.39 -17.91
CA PHE A 96 2.37 -6.63 -17.93
C PHE A 96 1.20 -6.60 -18.92
N ALA A 97 0.83 -5.42 -19.41
CA ALA A 97 -0.26 -5.18 -20.34
C ALA A 97 0.08 -4.04 -21.31
N THR A 98 -0.49 -4.09 -22.51
CA THR A 98 -0.36 -3.04 -23.52
C THR A 98 -1.59 -2.13 -23.52
N GLY A 99 -1.43 -0.88 -23.96
CA GLY A 99 -2.53 0.08 -24.02
C GLY A 99 -3.08 0.52 -22.65
N VAL A 100 -2.29 0.32 -21.59
CA VAL A 100 -2.59 0.79 -20.24
C VAL A 100 -1.84 2.08 -20.00
N SER A 101 -2.58 3.14 -19.68
CA SER A 101 -2.04 4.50 -19.53
C SER A 101 -2.34 5.14 -18.19
N ASP A 102 -3.24 4.55 -17.39
CA ASP A 102 -3.57 5.02 -16.05
C ASP A 102 -3.82 3.87 -15.05
N ALA A 103 -4.00 4.25 -13.78
CA ALA A 103 -4.22 3.31 -12.69
C ALA A 103 -5.51 2.49 -12.81
N ALA A 104 -6.57 3.07 -13.37
CA ALA A 104 -7.85 2.38 -13.53
C ALA A 104 -7.76 1.29 -14.60
N GLU A 105 -7.14 1.61 -15.75
CA GLU A 105 -6.82 0.65 -16.81
C GLU A 105 -5.86 -0.44 -16.30
N ALA A 106 -4.85 -0.07 -15.52
CA ALA A 106 -3.90 -1.01 -14.93
C ALA A 106 -4.61 -2.00 -14.00
N ALA A 107 -5.48 -1.55 -13.10
CA ALA A 107 -6.25 -2.45 -12.24
C ALA A 107 -7.28 -3.29 -13.02
N ALA A 108 -7.88 -2.75 -14.08
CA ALA A 108 -8.76 -3.54 -14.94
C ALA A 108 -8.01 -4.70 -15.59
N ALA A 109 -6.86 -4.42 -16.20
CA ALA A 109 -6.00 -5.42 -16.83
C ALA A 109 -5.45 -6.43 -15.80
N ALA A 110 -4.91 -5.95 -14.68
CA ALA A 110 -4.34 -6.79 -13.64
C ALA A 110 -5.41 -7.66 -12.94
N GLY A 111 -6.60 -7.08 -12.74
CA GLY A 111 -7.75 -7.75 -12.15
C GLY A 111 -8.37 -8.82 -13.06
N ALA A 112 -8.19 -8.73 -14.39
CA ALA A 112 -8.54 -9.80 -15.31
C ALA A 112 -7.66 -11.06 -15.12
N GLY A 113 -6.45 -10.88 -14.57
CA GLY A 113 -5.57 -11.97 -14.16
C GLY A 113 -5.92 -12.62 -12.82
N ILE A 114 -6.95 -12.15 -12.11
CA ILE A 114 -7.48 -12.84 -10.93
C ILE A 114 -8.34 -14.02 -11.43
N GLY A 115 -7.90 -15.24 -11.11
CA GLY A 115 -8.47 -16.47 -11.66
C GLY A 115 -9.95 -16.65 -11.36
N LEU A 116 -10.64 -17.36 -12.25
CA LEU A 116 -12.03 -17.78 -12.06
C LEU A 116 -12.19 -18.55 -10.74
N GLY A 117 -13.28 -18.29 -10.02
CA GLY A 117 -13.54 -18.87 -8.70
C GLY A 117 -12.94 -18.07 -7.53
N SER A 118 -12.21 -16.99 -7.80
CA SER A 118 -11.82 -16.04 -6.76
C SER A 118 -12.98 -15.12 -6.37
N THR A 119 -13.05 -14.75 -5.09
CA THR A 119 -13.97 -13.73 -4.59
C THR A 119 -13.24 -12.41 -4.50
N ARG A 120 -13.47 -11.52 -5.48
CA ARG A 120 -12.94 -10.15 -5.47
C ARG A 120 -13.77 -9.24 -4.57
N LYS A 121 -13.09 -8.40 -3.79
CA LYS A 121 -13.70 -7.21 -3.17
C LYS A 121 -13.76 -6.06 -4.18
N ALA A 122 -14.32 -4.93 -3.74
CA ALA A 122 -14.35 -3.70 -4.53
C ALA A 122 -12.92 -3.24 -4.86
N THR A 123 -12.76 -2.59 -6.01
CA THR A 123 -11.52 -1.90 -6.36
C THR A 123 -11.47 -0.57 -5.64
N GLU A 124 -10.36 -0.28 -4.96
CA GLU A 124 -10.19 0.95 -4.17
C GLU A 124 -9.09 1.84 -4.77
N ASP A 125 -9.29 3.14 -4.66
CA ASP A 125 -8.25 4.14 -4.93
C ASP A 125 -7.20 4.13 -3.82
N VAL A 126 -5.92 4.05 -4.19
CA VAL A 126 -4.81 4.17 -3.23
C VAL A 126 -3.75 5.12 -3.78
N ARG A 127 -3.12 5.87 -2.87
CA ARG A 127 -2.05 6.82 -3.20
C ARG A 127 -0.74 6.27 -2.65
N LEU A 128 0.19 5.96 -3.54
CA LEU A 128 1.49 5.39 -3.21
C LEU A 128 2.50 6.47 -2.82
N ALA A 129 3.66 6.03 -2.32
CA ALA A 129 4.82 6.90 -2.17
C ALA A 129 5.51 7.08 -3.54
N GLY A 130 6.22 8.19 -3.75
CA GLY A 130 6.89 8.50 -5.01
C GLY A 130 6.34 9.74 -5.76
N PRO A 131 6.76 9.96 -7.02
CA PRO A 131 6.41 11.15 -7.78
C PRO A 131 4.92 11.40 -7.89
N SER A 132 4.52 12.66 -7.76
CA SER A 132 3.09 13.04 -7.81
C SER A 132 2.35 12.62 -9.09
N THR A 133 3.07 12.44 -10.19
CA THR A 133 2.55 12.00 -11.50
C THR A 133 2.36 10.49 -11.62
N ALA A 134 2.91 9.70 -10.70
CA ALA A 134 2.94 8.24 -10.76
C ALA A 134 2.26 7.56 -9.56
N ARG A 135 2.01 8.31 -8.49
CA ARG A 135 1.52 7.76 -7.21
C ARG A 135 0.05 7.33 -7.19
N ASP A 136 -0.70 7.52 -8.26
CA ASP A 136 -2.07 7.02 -8.34
C ASP A 136 -2.07 5.53 -8.69
N ALA A 137 -2.72 4.73 -7.87
CA ALA A 137 -2.83 3.29 -8.04
C ALA A 137 -4.20 2.79 -7.57
N ARG A 138 -4.46 1.52 -7.85
CA ARG A 138 -5.70 0.84 -7.48
C ARG A 138 -5.39 -0.45 -6.76
N ARG A 139 -6.08 -0.67 -5.64
CA ARG A 139 -6.01 -1.89 -4.84
C ARG A 139 -7.19 -2.80 -5.14
N ILE A 140 -6.94 -4.10 -5.22
CA ILE A 140 -7.97 -5.14 -5.27
C ILE A 140 -7.58 -6.25 -4.28
N ASP A 141 -8.41 -6.41 -3.26
CA ASP A 141 -8.37 -7.57 -2.37
C ASP A 141 -9.19 -8.73 -2.97
N TYR A 142 -8.72 -9.95 -2.76
CA TYR A 142 -9.45 -11.14 -3.18
C TYR A 142 -9.13 -12.36 -2.30
N ASP A 143 -10.07 -13.28 -2.23
CA ASP A 143 -9.87 -14.61 -1.67
C ASP A 143 -9.96 -15.66 -2.79
N PHE A 144 -9.18 -16.72 -2.68
CA PHE A 144 -9.21 -17.85 -3.62
C PHE A 144 -8.80 -19.14 -2.91
N THR A 145 -8.82 -20.27 -3.63
CA THR A 145 -8.30 -21.54 -3.11
C THR A 145 -7.12 -22.00 -3.95
N ALA A 146 -6.09 -22.54 -3.31
CA ALA A 146 -4.97 -23.16 -4.01
C ALA A 146 -5.44 -24.32 -4.90
N ASP A 147 -4.73 -24.56 -6.00
CA ASP A 147 -5.06 -25.61 -6.98
C ASP A 147 -4.30 -26.92 -6.78
N GLY A 148 -3.26 -26.89 -5.92
CA GLY A 148 -2.39 -28.01 -5.56
C GLY A 148 -1.28 -28.32 -6.55
N LYS A 149 -0.91 -27.38 -7.43
CA LYS A 149 0.14 -27.57 -8.45
C LYS A 149 1.42 -26.81 -8.10
N GLU A 150 2.54 -27.15 -8.75
CA GLU A 150 3.78 -26.35 -8.74
C GLU A 150 4.22 -25.91 -7.33
N ASP A 151 4.31 -26.89 -6.42
CA ASP A 151 4.74 -26.68 -5.04
C ASP A 151 3.91 -25.62 -4.29
N THR A 152 2.61 -25.54 -4.59
CA THR A 152 1.64 -24.71 -3.85
C THR A 152 0.86 -25.54 -2.83
N PRO A 153 0.13 -24.89 -1.89
CA PRO A 153 -0.67 -25.60 -0.91
C PRO A 153 -1.66 -26.56 -1.57
N THR A 154 -2.05 -27.60 -0.83
CA THR A 154 -3.01 -28.60 -1.30
C THR A 154 -4.28 -27.95 -1.84
N ARG A 155 -4.87 -28.59 -2.85
CA ARG A 155 -6.09 -28.09 -3.51
C ARG A 155 -7.19 -27.80 -2.48
N GLY A 156 -7.80 -26.62 -2.59
CA GLY A 156 -8.88 -26.19 -1.71
C GLY A 156 -8.40 -25.43 -0.47
N THR A 157 -7.09 -25.37 -0.21
CA THR A 157 -6.53 -24.53 0.85
C THR A 157 -6.92 -23.07 0.63
N PRO A 158 -7.57 -22.40 1.60
CA PRO A 158 -7.92 -20.99 1.47
C PRO A 158 -6.70 -20.09 1.39
N MET A 159 -6.72 -19.16 0.44
CA MET A 159 -5.69 -18.17 0.19
C MET A 159 -6.32 -16.78 0.20
N THR A 160 -5.52 -15.79 0.59
CA THR A 160 -5.86 -14.38 0.46
C THR A 160 -4.84 -13.71 -0.45
N GLY A 161 -5.32 -12.75 -1.25
CA GLY A 161 -4.52 -11.99 -2.18
C GLY A 161 -4.82 -10.49 -2.08
N VAL A 162 -3.76 -9.69 -2.17
CA VAL A 162 -3.82 -8.24 -2.37
C VAL A 162 -3.06 -7.92 -3.64
N LEU A 163 -3.69 -7.13 -4.51
CA LEU A 163 -3.10 -6.63 -5.73
C LEU A 163 -3.12 -5.12 -5.73
N VAL A 164 -2.01 -4.50 -6.11
CA VAL A 164 -1.90 -3.07 -6.36
C VAL A 164 -1.38 -2.86 -7.77
N ALA A 165 -2.09 -2.08 -8.57
CA ALA A 165 -1.71 -1.79 -9.95
C ALA A 165 -1.75 -0.29 -10.24
N GLY A 166 -0.84 0.16 -11.09
CA GLY A 166 -0.68 1.56 -11.45
C GLY A 166 0.21 1.71 -12.67
N VAL A 167 0.65 2.94 -12.92
CA VAL A 167 1.59 3.28 -14.00
C VAL A 167 2.69 4.15 -13.39
N ASP A 168 3.95 3.80 -13.69
CA ASP A 168 5.11 4.55 -13.17
C ASP A 168 5.30 5.90 -13.86
N SER A 169 6.31 6.69 -13.45
CA SER A 169 6.55 8.01 -14.02
C SER A 169 6.98 7.99 -15.49
N GLY A 170 7.47 6.84 -15.97
CA GLY A 170 7.83 6.59 -17.36
C GLY A 170 6.68 6.06 -18.22
N GLY A 171 5.48 5.89 -17.66
CA GLY A 171 4.33 5.32 -18.37
C GLY A 171 4.33 3.79 -18.42
N VAL A 172 5.12 3.11 -17.58
CA VAL A 172 5.18 1.64 -17.52
C VAL A 172 4.09 1.12 -16.57
N PRO A 173 3.15 0.30 -17.06
CA PRO A 173 2.15 -0.31 -16.19
C PRO A 173 2.80 -1.35 -15.30
N PHE A 174 2.48 -1.31 -14.01
CA PHE A 174 2.97 -2.27 -13.03
C PHE A 174 1.83 -2.94 -12.29
N VAL A 175 2.11 -4.15 -11.80
CA VAL A 175 1.27 -4.83 -10.81
C VAL A 175 2.15 -5.47 -9.75
N VAL A 176 1.79 -5.22 -8.49
CA VAL A 176 2.36 -5.88 -7.33
C VAL A 176 1.29 -6.78 -6.73
N ARG A 177 1.66 -8.02 -6.38
CA ARG A 177 0.76 -8.98 -5.73
C ARG A 177 1.39 -9.52 -4.47
N LEU A 178 0.61 -9.62 -3.39
CA LEU A 178 0.89 -10.48 -2.25
C LEU A 178 -0.19 -11.56 -2.21
N ASN A 179 0.20 -12.82 -2.32
CA ASN A 179 -0.65 -13.97 -2.07
C ASN A 179 -0.11 -14.75 -0.89
N ALA A 180 -0.98 -15.22 0.01
CA ALA A 180 -0.59 -16.05 1.14
C ALA A 180 -1.71 -17.02 1.52
N VAL A 181 -1.36 -18.09 2.23
CA VAL A 181 -2.35 -18.91 2.96
C VAL A 181 -3.17 -17.99 3.85
N LYS A 182 -4.49 -18.15 3.84
CA LYS A 182 -5.39 -17.26 4.56
C LYS A 182 -5.07 -17.27 6.06
N GLY A 183 -4.88 -16.08 6.63
CA GLY A 183 -4.49 -15.90 8.03
C GLY A 183 -3.00 -16.02 8.32
N ALA A 184 -2.15 -16.33 7.32
CA ALA A 184 -0.70 -16.33 7.48
C ALA A 184 -0.09 -14.90 7.44
N VAL A 185 -0.83 -13.95 6.87
CA VAL A 185 -0.56 -12.51 6.93
C VAL A 185 -1.84 -11.87 7.45
N ASP A 186 -1.76 -11.08 8.51
CA ASP A 186 -2.92 -10.43 9.10
C ASP A 186 -3.36 -9.20 8.30
N GLY A 187 -4.53 -8.64 8.63
CA GLY A 187 -5.06 -7.50 7.91
C GLY A 187 -4.19 -6.24 8.01
N GLU A 188 -3.51 -6.04 9.14
CA GLU A 188 -2.65 -4.88 9.37
C GLU A 188 -1.40 -4.97 8.49
N ASP A 189 -0.80 -6.16 8.36
CA ASP A 189 0.32 -6.42 7.48
C ASP A 189 -0.07 -6.33 5.99
N LEU A 190 -1.29 -6.73 5.62
CA LEU A 190 -1.80 -6.55 4.25
C LEU A 190 -1.96 -5.06 3.89
N ASP A 191 -2.40 -4.24 4.84
CA ASP A 191 -2.49 -2.79 4.65
C ASP A 191 -1.10 -2.14 4.65
N ALA A 192 -0.21 -2.57 5.55
CA ALA A 192 1.18 -2.13 5.60
C ALA A 192 1.92 -2.45 4.30
N PHE A 193 1.66 -3.61 3.70
CA PHE A 193 2.22 -4.01 2.40
C PHE A 193 1.95 -2.97 1.33
N VAL A 194 0.72 -2.48 1.20
CA VAL A 194 0.37 -1.42 0.24
C VAL A 194 1.12 -0.13 0.56
N GLY A 195 1.22 0.21 1.85
CA GLY A 195 1.96 1.37 2.34
C GLY A 195 3.47 1.33 2.06
N THR A 196 4.05 0.17 1.81
CA THR A 196 5.49 0.03 1.50
C THR A 196 5.85 0.33 0.04
N ILE A 197 4.85 0.48 -0.84
CA ILE A 197 5.10 0.64 -2.27
C ILE A 197 5.55 2.08 -2.56
N THR A 198 6.73 2.20 -3.15
CA THR A 198 7.24 3.48 -3.70
C THR A 198 7.41 3.34 -5.20
N VAL A 199 6.66 4.13 -5.96
CA VAL A 199 6.79 4.20 -7.42
C VAL A 199 7.90 5.19 -7.80
N LYS A 200 8.56 4.95 -8.93
CA LYS A 200 9.64 5.76 -9.48
C LYS A 200 9.18 6.50 -10.73
#